data_AF-A0A2G0Q229-F1
#
_entry.id   AF-A0A2G0Q229-F1
#
_cell.length_a   1.000
_cell.length_b   1.000
_cell.length_c   1.000
_cell.angle_alpha   90.00
_cell.angle_beta   90.00
_cell.angle_gamma   90.00
#
_symmetry.space_group_name_H-M   'P 1'
#
loop_
_entity.id
_entity.type
_entity.pdbx_description
1 polymer ?
#
loop_
_entity_poly.entity_id
_entity_poly.type
_entity_poly.pdbx_seq_one_letter_code
_entity_poly.pdbx_strand_id
1 'polypeptide(L)'
;MIFYRGELEQHRNPKIVKRVRKESALSAVTVEALIREWWVAIMQDSKVKADEILRSFELYIFPKIGELPHDEVTLHVWLSLIEGVTKRVPAIGARILIYSKTAHKWAVRRAGRKHTLINIQPKKTLAR
;
A
#
# COMPACT_ATOMS: atom_id res chain seq x y z
N MET A 1 18.94 15.80 38.70
CA MET A 1 18.90 15.31 37.31
C MET A 1 17.45 15.42 36.85
N ILE A 2 17.13 16.45 36.06
CA ILE A 2 15.76 16.81 35.65
C ILE A 2 15.77 16.90 34.13
N PHE A 3 15.04 16.00 33.46
CA PHE A 3 14.74 16.08 32.05
C PHE A 3 13.23 16.26 31.89
N TYR A 4 12.80 17.52 31.82
CA TYR A 4 11.56 17.95 31.18
C TYR A 4 11.93 18.38 29.76
N ARG A 5 11.39 17.74 28.73
CA ARG A 5 11.27 18.24 27.34
C ARG A 5 10.41 17.30 26.51
N GLY A 6 9.44 17.87 25.80
CA GLY A 6 8.38 17.17 25.06
C GLY A 6 7.02 17.32 25.76
N GLU A 7 6.59 18.52 26.13
CA GLU A 7 5.87 19.43 25.21
C GLU A 7 4.75 18.65 24.50
N LEU A 8 3.56 18.69 25.10
CA LEU A 8 2.43 19.49 24.61
C LEU A 8 1.94 19.03 23.22
N GLU A 9 0.62 18.99 23.07
CA GLU A 9 -0.07 18.73 21.80
C GLU A 9 -0.08 17.24 21.43
N GLN A 10 -1.15 16.49 21.62
CA GLN A 10 -2.40 16.78 20.95
C GLN A 10 -3.57 16.38 21.84
N HIS A 11 -4.42 17.36 22.08
CA HIS A 11 -5.81 17.22 22.47
C HIS A 11 -6.57 16.45 21.37
N ARG A 12 -6.18 15.21 21.06
CA ARG A 12 -6.81 14.36 20.06
C ARG A 12 -8.07 13.80 20.67
N ASN A 13 -9.12 14.61 20.56
CA ASN A 13 -10.48 14.27 20.97
C ASN A 13 -10.81 12.85 20.48
N PRO A 14 -11.00 11.85 21.37
CA PRO A 14 -11.07 10.44 21.00
C PRO A 14 -12.25 10.11 20.08
N LYS A 15 -13.27 10.98 20.03
CA LYS A 15 -14.39 10.91 19.09
C LYS A 15 -13.99 11.23 17.65
N ILE A 16 -13.05 12.16 17.44
CA ILE A 16 -12.56 12.54 16.11
C ILE A 16 -11.64 11.46 15.56
N VAL A 17 -10.79 10.86 16.40
CA VAL A 17 -9.90 9.76 15.98
C VAL A 17 -10.69 8.52 15.54
N LYS A 18 -11.79 8.18 16.23
CA LYS A 18 -12.68 7.09 15.80
C LYS A 18 -13.44 7.39 14.50
N ARG A 19 -13.85 8.65 14.27
CA ARG A 19 -14.55 9.04 13.04
C ARG A 19 -13.61 9.10 11.83
N VAL A 20 -12.42 9.67 12.01
CA VAL A 20 -11.34 9.63 11.01
C VAL A 20 -10.94 8.20 10.70
N ARG A 21 -10.83 7.30 11.69
CA ARG A 21 -10.59 5.87 11.41
C ARG A 21 -11.71 5.22 10.59
N LYS A 22 -12.97 5.60 10.81
CA LYS A 22 -14.13 5.10 10.02
C LYS A 22 -14.16 5.65 8.59
N GLU A 23 -13.83 6.93 8.39
CA GLU A 23 -13.71 7.54 7.05
C GLU A 23 -12.44 7.06 6.32
N SER A 24 -11.31 6.91 7.02
CA SER A 24 -10.08 6.33 6.49
C SER A 24 -10.25 4.86 6.12
N ALA A 25 -11.03 4.07 6.86
CA ALA A 25 -11.37 2.70 6.48
C ALA A 25 -12.19 2.62 5.19
N LEU A 26 -13.00 3.65 4.88
CA LEU A 26 -13.77 3.74 3.63
C LEU A 26 -12.94 4.21 2.43
N SER A 27 -11.80 4.86 2.66
CA SER A 27 -10.88 5.34 1.61
C SER A 27 -9.54 4.60 1.56
N ALA A 28 -9.31 3.66 2.48
CA ALA A 28 -8.04 2.93 2.56
C ALA A 28 -7.97 1.90 1.44
N VAL A 29 -6.96 2.05 0.59
CA VAL A 29 -6.67 1.07 -0.45
C VAL A 29 -6.21 -0.21 0.25
N THR A 30 -6.97 -1.29 0.06
CA THR A 30 -6.62 -2.61 0.58
C THR A 30 -5.40 -3.17 -0.13
N VAL A 31 -4.73 -4.15 0.47
CA VAL A 31 -3.60 -4.85 -0.17
C VAL A 31 -4.05 -5.45 -1.49
N GLU A 32 -5.22 -6.10 -1.54
CA GLU A 32 -5.72 -6.68 -2.78
C GLU A 32 -5.95 -5.60 -3.85
N ALA A 33 -6.63 -4.51 -3.51
CA ALA A 33 -6.91 -3.42 -4.46
C ALA A 33 -5.61 -2.84 -5.03
N LEU A 34 -4.61 -2.60 -4.17
CA LEU A 34 -3.32 -2.07 -4.59
C LEU A 34 -2.62 -3.00 -5.60
N ILE A 35 -2.56 -4.30 -5.29
CA ILE A 35 -1.89 -5.28 -6.14
C ILE A 35 -2.63 -5.44 -7.47
N ARG A 36 -3.97 -5.45 -7.47
CA ARG A 36 -4.78 -5.53 -8.70
C ARG A 36 -4.62 -4.28 -9.57
N GLU A 37 -4.64 -3.08 -8.97
CA GLU A 37 -4.38 -1.83 -9.70
C GLU A 37 -2.96 -1.80 -10.31
N TRP A 38 -1.95 -2.21 -9.54
CA TRP A 38 -0.58 -2.33 -10.04
C TRP A 38 -0.48 -3.33 -11.19
N TRP A 39 -1.15 -4.48 -11.07
CA TRP A 39 -1.14 -5.53 -12.09
C TRP A 39 -1.70 -5.02 -13.41
N VAL A 40 -2.86 -4.35 -13.39
CA VAL A 40 -3.43 -3.74 -14.60
C VAL A 40 -2.50 -2.68 -15.19
N ALA A 41 -1.91 -1.83 -14.34
CA ALA A 41 -1.10 -0.71 -14.80
C ALA A 41 0.27 -1.10 -15.37
N ILE A 42 0.86 -2.22 -14.91
CA ILE A 42 2.26 -2.56 -15.22
C ILE A 42 2.42 -3.94 -15.85
N MET A 43 1.59 -4.91 -15.46
CA MET A 43 1.77 -6.31 -15.85
C MET A 43 0.85 -6.75 -17.00
N GLN A 44 -0.31 -6.13 -17.20
CA GLN A 44 -1.29 -6.56 -18.20
C GLN A 44 -0.72 -6.59 -19.64
N ASP A 45 0.15 -5.65 -20.00
CA ASP A 45 0.80 -5.57 -21.32
C ASP A 45 2.17 -6.28 -21.37
N SER A 46 2.61 -6.86 -20.24
CA SER A 46 3.94 -7.48 -20.15
C SER A 46 3.94 -8.87 -20.78
N LYS A 47 5.01 -9.20 -21.53
CA LYS A 47 5.25 -10.55 -22.10
C LYS A 47 5.53 -11.64 -21.04
N VAL A 48 5.54 -11.28 -19.77
CA VAL A 48 5.70 -12.22 -18.64
C VAL A 48 4.35 -12.89 -18.37
N LYS A 49 4.36 -14.10 -17.80
CA LYS A 49 3.18 -14.85 -17.33
C LYS A 49 2.44 -14.10 -16.20
N ALA A 50 1.85 -12.95 -16.52
CA ALA A 50 1.24 -12.00 -15.61
C ALA A 50 0.07 -12.62 -14.83
N ASP A 51 -0.71 -13.48 -15.49
CA ASP A 51 -1.81 -14.21 -14.88
C ASP A 51 -1.33 -15.15 -13.75
N GLU A 52 -0.27 -15.93 -14.00
CA GLU A 52 0.30 -16.83 -12.97
C GLU A 52 0.85 -16.07 -11.75
N ILE A 53 1.33 -14.85 -11.97
CA ILE A 53 1.79 -13.97 -10.89
C ILE A 53 0.60 -13.53 -10.05
N LEU A 54 -0.45 -12.99 -10.67
CA LEU A 54 -1.66 -12.58 -9.95
C LEU A 54 -2.28 -13.77 -9.19
N ARG A 55 -2.37 -14.94 -9.84
CA ARG A 55 -2.87 -16.17 -9.23
C ARG A 55 -2.11 -16.57 -7.97
N SER A 56 -0.80 -16.32 -7.93
CA SER A 56 0.01 -16.58 -6.74
C SER A 56 -0.36 -15.65 -5.58
N PHE A 57 -0.70 -14.38 -5.86
CA PHE A 57 -1.23 -13.47 -4.83
C PHE A 57 -2.62 -13.90 -4.35
N GLU A 58 -3.49 -14.32 -5.27
CA GLU A 58 -4.85 -14.80 -4.95
C GLU A 58 -4.84 -16.03 -4.05
N LEU A 59 -3.90 -16.95 -4.23
CA LEU A 59 -3.85 -18.19 -3.44
C LEU A 59 -3.20 -18.00 -2.07
N TYR A 60 -2.18 -17.14 -1.96
CA TYR A 60 -1.33 -17.12 -0.77
C TYR A 60 -1.41 -15.82 0.05
N ILE A 61 -1.75 -14.69 -0.57
CA ILE A 61 -1.67 -13.37 0.06
C ILE A 61 -3.06 -12.81 0.34
N PHE A 62 -3.92 -12.74 -0.67
CA PHE A 62 -5.26 -12.17 -0.54
C PHE A 62 -6.12 -12.83 0.55
N PRO A 63 -6.15 -14.17 0.71
CA PRO A 63 -6.94 -14.80 1.78
C PRO A 63 -6.41 -14.55 3.19
N LYS A 64 -5.25 -13.91 3.34
CA LYS A 64 -4.63 -13.63 4.65
C LYS A 64 -4.64 -12.15 5.00
N ILE A 65 -4.29 -11.29 4.04
CA ILE A 65 -4.12 -9.85 4.25
C ILE A 65 -4.75 -9.00 3.15
N GLY A 66 -5.44 -9.60 2.19
CA GLY A 66 -5.99 -8.90 1.02
C GLY A 66 -7.02 -7.84 1.39
N GLU A 67 -7.85 -8.13 2.39
CA GLU A 67 -8.87 -7.22 2.93
C GLU A 67 -8.29 -6.14 3.84
N LEU A 68 -7.05 -6.31 4.30
CA LEU A 68 -6.43 -5.35 5.20
C LEU A 68 -6.00 -4.10 4.42
N PRO A 69 -6.14 -2.91 5.02
CA PRO A 69 -5.66 -1.68 4.42
C PRO A 69 -4.14 -1.73 4.30
N HIS A 70 -3.62 -1.38 3.12
CA HIS A 70 -2.19 -1.49 2.80
C HIS A 70 -1.30 -0.77 3.83
N ASP A 71 -1.76 0.37 4.34
CA ASP A 71 -1.03 1.21 5.30
C ASP A 71 -0.86 0.55 6.68
N GLU A 72 -1.77 -0.35 7.05
CA GLU A 72 -1.72 -1.05 8.36
C GLU A 72 -0.92 -2.36 8.29
N VAL A 73 -0.66 -2.88 7.08
CA VAL A 73 0.11 -4.12 6.91
C VAL A 73 1.61 -3.83 6.95
N THR A 74 2.24 -4.15 8.07
CA THR A 74 3.68 -3.95 8.27
C THR A 74 4.54 -4.92 7.45
N LEU A 75 5.81 -4.54 7.23
CA LEU A 75 6.80 -5.38 6.54
C LEU A 75 6.97 -6.75 7.23
N HIS A 76 6.91 -6.81 8.56
CA HIS A 76 7.04 -8.07 9.31
C HIS A 76 5.93 -9.07 8.95
N VAL A 77 4.69 -8.59 8.77
CA VAL A 77 3.55 -9.43 8.36
C VAL A 77 3.79 -9.99 6.96
N TRP A 78 4.23 -9.15 6.01
CA TRP A 78 4.59 -9.60 4.66
C TRP A 78 5.68 -10.67 4.67
N LEU A 79 6.77 -10.43 5.39
CA LEU A 79 7.90 -11.36 5.47
C LEU A 79 7.49 -12.69 6.11
N SER A 80 6.71 -12.66 7.20
CA SER A 80 6.23 -13.87 7.85
C SER A 80 5.36 -14.73 6.93
N LEU A 81 4.44 -14.08 6.18
CA LEU A 81 3.59 -14.78 5.21
C LEU A 81 4.40 -15.38 4.07
N ILE A 82 5.30 -14.58 3.47
CA ILE A 82 6.15 -15.02 2.36
C ILE A 82 7.08 -16.16 2.80
N GLU A 83 7.64 -16.09 4.02
CA GLU A 83 8.47 -17.17 4.56
C GLU A 83 7.65 -18.47 4.71
N GLY A 84 6.42 -18.38 5.21
CA GLY A 84 5.50 -19.52 5.29
C GLY A 84 5.22 -20.17 3.93
N VAL A 85 5.07 -19.36 2.87
CA VAL A 85 4.92 -19.85 1.49
C VAL A 85 6.23 -20.44 0.99
N THR A 86 7.36 -19.77 1.23
CA THR A 86 8.70 -20.17 0.74
C THR A 86 9.11 -21.53 1.31
N LYS A 87 8.78 -21.82 2.57
CA LYS A 87 9.02 -23.13 3.21
C LYS A 87 8.28 -24.27 2.51
N ARG A 88 7.11 -24.00 1.90
CA ARG A 88 6.30 -25.01 1.20
C ARG A 88 6.62 -25.07 -0.29
N VAL A 89 6.72 -23.89 -0.91
CA VAL A 89 6.91 -23.72 -2.35
C VAL A 89 7.87 -22.53 -2.58
N PRO A 90 9.19 -22.76 -2.58
CA PRO A 90 10.20 -21.70 -2.59
C PRO A 90 10.13 -20.81 -3.84
N ALA A 91 9.84 -21.40 -5.00
CA ALA A 91 9.69 -20.65 -6.25
C ALA A 91 8.54 -19.62 -6.19
N ILE A 92 7.42 -19.97 -5.55
CA ILE A 92 6.26 -19.08 -5.40
C ILE A 92 6.54 -18.00 -4.36
N GLY A 93 7.20 -18.35 -3.26
CA GLY A 93 7.64 -17.38 -2.26
C GLY A 93 8.57 -16.30 -2.85
N ALA A 94 9.57 -16.72 -3.63
CA ALA A 94 10.46 -15.80 -4.34
C ALA A 94 9.71 -14.90 -5.33
N ARG A 95 8.77 -15.48 -6.11
CA ARG A 95 7.91 -14.75 -7.04
C ARG A 95 7.11 -13.66 -6.30
N ILE A 96 6.40 -14.03 -5.25
CA ILE A 96 5.60 -13.09 -4.45
C ILE A 96 6.49 -11.97 -3.91
N LEU A 97 7.66 -12.28 -3.35
CA LEU A 97 8.56 -11.26 -2.80
C LEU A 97 9.01 -10.24 -3.86
N ILE A 98 9.39 -10.71 -5.04
CA ILE A 98 9.84 -9.83 -6.15
C ILE A 98 8.70 -8.90 -6.59
N TYR A 99 7.51 -9.47 -6.76
CA TYR A 99 6.37 -8.71 -7.28
C TYR A 99 5.73 -7.80 -6.22
N SER A 100 5.72 -8.19 -4.95
CA SER A 100 5.35 -7.29 -3.85
C SER A 100 6.25 -6.05 -3.82
N LYS A 101 7.56 -6.22 -3.95
CA LYS A 101 8.51 -5.08 -3.98
C LYS A 101 8.23 -4.12 -5.13
N THR A 102 7.97 -4.65 -6.33
CA THR A 102 7.66 -3.81 -7.51
C THR A 102 6.31 -3.09 -7.36
N ALA A 103 5.30 -3.76 -6.81
CA ALA A 103 4.01 -3.15 -6.50
C ALA A 103 4.14 -2.03 -5.46
N HIS A 104 4.87 -2.24 -4.36
CA HIS A 104 5.11 -1.18 -3.36
C HIS A 104 5.89 0.00 -3.94
N LYS A 105 6.93 -0.26 -4.75
CA LYS A 105 7.69 0.80 -5.43
C LYS A 105 6.79 1.64 -6.36
N TRP A 106 5.89 0.98 -7.07
CA TRP A 106 4.89 1.64 -7.91
C TRP A 106 3.90 2.47 -7.09
N ALA A 107 3.41 1.93 -5.96
CA ALA A 107 2.51 2.61 -5.04
C ALA A 107 3.11 3.90 -4.49
N VAL A 108 4.35 3.86 -4.00
CA VAL A 108 5.09 5.03 -3.50
C VAL A 108 5.26 6.08 -4.60
N ARG A 109 5.60 5.67 -5.83
CA ARG A 109 5.71 6.58 -6.98
C ARG A 109 4.36 7.22 -7.33
N ARG A 110 3.23 6.52 -7.17
CA ARG A 110 1.88 7.06 -7.39
C ARG A 110 1.48 8.05 -6.29
N ALA A 111 1.77 7.73 -5.02
CA ALA A 111 1.51 8.62 -3.90
C ALA A 111 2.26 9.96 -4.04
N GLY A 112 3.54 9.93 -4.42
CA GLY A 112 4.31 11.15 -4.70
C GLY A 112 3.75 11.99 -5.86
N ARG A 113 3.20 11.35 -6.91
CA ARG A 113 2.53 12.05 -8.02
C ARG A 113 1.22 12.71 -7.62
N LYS A 114 0.41 12.07 -6.75
CA LYS A 114 -0.81 12.68 -6.22
C LYS A 114 -0.49 13.99 -5.49
N HIS A 115 0.57 14.01 -4.66
CA HIS A 115 0.96 15.23 -3.95
C HIS A 115 1.38 16.38 -4.90
N THR A 116 1.99 16.06 -6.04
CA THR A 116 2.47 17.07 -7.00
C THR A 116 1.34 17.73 -7.79
N LEU A 117 0.31 16.98 -8.21
CA LEU A 117 -0.81 17.52 -8.99
C LEU A 117 -1.78 18.39 -8.16
N ILE A 118 -1.89 18.13 -6.84
CA ILE A 118 -2.73 18.94 -5.94
C ILE A 118 -2.14 20.36 -5.75
N ASN A 119 -0.83 20.54 -6.00
CA ASN A 119 -0.16 21.84 -5.87
C ASN A 119 -0.11 22.66 -7.18
N ILE A 120 -0.64 22.12 -8.29
CA ILE A 120 -0.72 22.87 -9.54
C ILE A 120 -2.08 23.56 -9.59
N GLN A 121 -2.23 24.67 -8.88
CA GLN A 121 -3.31 25.61 -9.23
C GLN A 121 -3.00 26.17 -10.62
N PRO A 122 -3.96 26.20 -11.56
CA PRO A 122 -3.75 26.93 -12.81
C PRO A 122 -3.50 28.39 -12.42
N LYS A 123 -2.28 28.88 -12.65
CA LYS A 123 -2.00 30.32 -12.60
C LYS A 123 -3.04 30.97 -13.50
N LYS A 124 -3.96 31.73 -12.89
CA LYS A 124 -4.92 32.56 -13.60
C LYS A 124 -4.08 33.55 -14.41
N THR A 125 -3.89 33.26 -15.69
CA THR A 125 -3.26 34.19 -16.62
C THR A 125 -4.21 35.38 -16.69
N LEU A 126 -3.85 36.46 -16.01
CA LEU A 126 -4.57 37.71 -16.05
C LEU A 126 -4.37 38.29 -17.45
N ALA A 127 -5.30 37.98 -18.35
CA ALA A 127 -5.47 38.65 -19.62
C ALA A 127 -6.58 39.70 -19.47
N ARG A 128 -6.18 40.91 -19.08
CA ARG A 128 -6.60 42.23 -19.58
C ARG A 128 -6.34 43.31 -18.54
#